data_AF-A0AAJ0DB46-F1
#
_entry.id   AF-A0AAJ0DB46-F1
#
_cell.length_a   1.000
_cell.length_b   1.000
_cell.length_c   1.000
_cell.angle_alpha   90.00
_cell.angle_beta   90.00
_cell.angle_gamma   90.00
#
_symmetry.space_group_name_H-M   'P 1'
#
loop_
_entity.id
_entity.type
_entity.pdbx_description
1 polymer ?
#
loop_
_entity_poly.entity_id
_entity_poly.type
_entity_poly.pdbx_seq_one_letter_code
_entity_poly.pdbx_strand_id
1 'polypeptide(L)'
;MHLVSLNITNVTFGEVNELGHRDNYLLWVEAYSADGAIGLGRSNASVPVYTDTKVPTILSSIVSQGVLDKTIMTLDLPRNTHKIGSIYLGMIPDEVSKSDQIRVPFSHSTSDALVNTWQVRLDNLSVKGSGTTSTEISDLYATLTADMWTSLPKQIYNQTLEALGATNGLYNFGQFVLPTYDCSLWGAMPDLIFTFAGTDIALTEEDYSWRGSFPSGAEHTCAVFLQENEFDSKAVSVGTELLRKFYVVFDMDNDELRREHARYEDDSREVC
;
A
#
# COMPACT_ATOMS: atom_id res chain seq x y z
N MET A 1 -3.67 26.37 1.35
CA MET A 1 -3.16 25.35 0.42
C MET A 1 -4.19 25.16 -0.67
N HIS A 2 -3.75 25.17 -1.93
CA HIS A 2 -4.61 24.84 -3.07
C HIS A 2 -4.30 23.41 -3.50
N LEU A 3 -5.33 22.55 -3.50
CA LEU A 3 -5.24 21.18 -4.00
C LEU A 3 -6.24 21.04 -5.13
N VAL A 4 -5.75 21.17 -6.37
CA VAL A 4 -6.58 21.29 -7.58
C VAL A 4 -7.61 22.43 -7.43
N SER A 5 -8.90 22.13 -7.31
CA SER A 5 -9.98 23.10 -7.15
C SER A 5 -10.32 23.41 -5.69
N LEU A 6 -9.76 22.66 -4.74
CA LEU A 6 -10.01 22.87 -3.32
C LEU A 6 -9.13 23.99 -2.77
N ASN A 7 -9.75 24.89 -2.01
CA ASN A 7 -9.05 25.90 -1.24
C ASN A 7 -9.15 25.56 0.25
N ILE A 8 -8.02 25.18 0.84
CA ILE A 8 -7.95 24.73 2.23
C ILE A 8 -7.18 25.78 3.01
N THR A 9 -7.84 26.40 3.98
CA THR A 9 -7.29 27.51 4.76
C THR A 9 -6.56 27.01 6.01
N ASN A 10 -5.61 27.80 6.52
CA ASN A 10 -4.90 27.53 7.78
C ASN A 10 -4.26 26.13 7.88
N VAL A 11 -3.74 25.63 6.75
CA VAL A 11 -3.01 24.36 6.69
C VAL A 11 -1.62 24.55 7.27
N THR A 12 -1.27 23.74 8.27
CA THR A 12 0.11 23.60 8.76
C THR A 12 0.85 22.59 7.90
N PHE A 13 2.07 22.92 7.47
CA PHE A 13 2.96 22.01 6.75
C PHE A 13 4.39 22.15 7.29
N GLY A 14 5.20 21.12 7.09
CA GLY A 14 6.63 21.16 7.41
C GLY A 14 7.43 21.64 6.21
N GLU A 15 8.23 22.69 6.39
CA GLU A 15 9.25 23.09 5.41
C GLU A 15 10.51 22.24 5.65
N VAL A 16 10.95 21.52 4.62
CA VAL A 16 12.11 20.63 4.72
C VAL A 16 13.34 21.39 4.21
N ASN A 17 14.19 21.82 5.15
CA ASN A 17 15.43 22.52 4.83
C ASN A 17 16.64 21.59 4.69
N GLU A 18 16.55 20.38 5.26
CA GLU A 18 17.56 19.32 5.16
C GLU A 18 16.84 17.96 5.07
N LEU A 19 17.18 17.16 4.06
CA LEU A 19 16.73 15.76 3.97
C LEU A 19 17.73 14.88 4.72
N GLY A 20 17.43 14.58 5.98
CA GLY A 20 18.16 13.57 6.73
C GLY A 20 17.90 12.17 6.14
N HIS A 21 18.95 11.45 5.73
CA HIS A 21 18.87 10.09 5.19
C HIS A 21 18.13 9.07 6.08
N ARG A 22 17.86 9.39 7.35
CA ARG A 22 17.28 8.47 8.34
C ARG A 22 15.79 8.69 8.61
N ASP A 23 15.24 9.87 8.34
CA ASP A 23 13.95 10.25 8.90
C ASP A 23 12.78 10.03 7.93
N ASN A 24 13.05 9.93 6.61
CA ASN A 24 12.02 9.64 5.61
C ASN A 24 12.64 9.17 4.28
N TYR A 25 13.01 7.89 4.19
CA TYR A 25 13.73 7.37 3.03
C TYR A 25 12.90 7.39 1.74
N LEU A 26 11.56 7.21 1.81
CA LEU A 26 10.68 7.37 0.65
C LEU A 26 10.76 8.78 0.08
N LEU A 27 10.72 9.81 0.92
CA LEU A 27 10.97 11.18 0.48
C LEU A 27 12.38 11.37 -0.09
N TRP A 28 13.38 10.63 0.38
CA TRP A 28 14.74 10.70 -0.17
C TRP A 28 14.85 10.03 -1.56
N VAL A 29 14.22 8.87 -1.75
CA VAL A 29 14.15 8.20 -3.06
C VAL A 29 13.35 9.04 -4.05
N GLU A 30 12.20 9.56 -3.60
CA GLU A 30 11.31 10.37 -4.42
C GLU A 30 11.78 11.82 -4.54
N ALA A 31 12.78 12.28 -3.80
CA ALA A 31 13.30 13.66 -3.92
C ALA A 31 13.84 13.96 -5.33
N TYR A 32 14.14 12.93 -6.13
CA TYR A 32 14.51 13.09 -7.54
C TYR A 32 13.31 13.32 -8.47
N SER A 33 12.09 12.97 -8.03
CA SER A 33 10.84 12.96 -8.80
C SER A 33 9.73 13.84 -8.20
N ALA A 34 9.88 14.29 -6.95
CA ALA A 34 8.88 15.01 -6.19
C ALA A 34 9.48 16.10 -5.28
N ASP A 35 8.75 17.20 -5.11
CA ASP A 35 9.15 18.33 -4.25
C ASP A 35 8.85 18.07 -2.75
N GLY A 36 8.11 17.01 -2.42
CA GLY A 36 7.70 16.69 -1.06
C GLY A 36 6.62 15.62 -0.99
N ALA A 37 5.96 15.48 0.17
CA ALA A 37 4.87 14.53 0.38
C ALA A 37 3.63 15.21 0.95
N ILE A 38 2.47 14.67 0.58
CA ILE A 38 1.17 15.06 1.12
C ILE A 38 0.64 13.89 1.95
N GLY A 39 0.59 14.05 3.27
CA GLY A 39 0.09 13.04 4.19
C GLY A 39 -1.44 12.94 4.19
N LEU A 40 -1.98 11.91 3.53
CA LEU A 40 -3.42 11.62 3.47
C LEU A 40 -3.87 10.56 4.50
N GLY A 41 -3.11 10.42 5.58
CA GLY A 41 -3.46 9.56 6.72
C GLY A 41 -4.66 10.10 7.53
N ARG A 42 -5.16 9.28 8.46
CA ARG A 42 -6.24 9.66 9.36
C ARG A 42 -5.86 10.91 10.18
N SER A 43 -6.87 11.58 10.73
CA SER A 43 -6.78 12.89 11.38
C SER A 43 -5.80 13.01 12.56
N ASN A 44 -5.30 11.90 13.08
CA ASN A 44 -4.31 11.82 14.17
C ASN A 44 -2.96 11.21 13.74
N ALA A 45 -2.74 10.95 12.45
CA ALA A 45 -1.54 10.30 11.93
C ALA A 45 -0.29 11.18 11.95
N SER A 46 -0.43 12.47 12.30
CA SER A 46 0.71 13.34 12.49
C SER A 46 1.55 12.82 13.65
N VAL A 47 2.71 12.25 13.35
CA VAL A 47 3.70 11.98 14.38
C VAL A 47 4.32 13.33 14.76
N PRO A 48 4.31 13.71 16.04
CA PRO A 48 5.09 14.85 16.51
C PRO A 48 6.58 14.53 16.37
N VAL A 49 7.16 14.69 15.18
CA VAL A 49 8.60 14.42 14.98
C VAL A 49 9.44 15.48 15.72
N TYR A 50 8.89 16.68 15.93
CA TYR A 50 9.63 17.81 16.51
C TYR A 50 8.86 18.68 17.52
N THR A 51 7.60 18.40 17.82
CA THR A 51 6.78 19.23 18.72
C THR A 51 5.79 18.40 19.52
N ASP A 52 5.58 18.63 20.81
CA ASP A 52 4.50 17.99 21.61
C ASP A 52 3.07 18.31 21.12
N THR A 53 2.92 19.04 20.02
CA THR A 53 1.64 19.46 19.45
C THR A 53 1.24 18.54 18.31
N LYS A 54 0.02 17.98 18.38
CA LYS A 54 -0.59 17.28 17.24
C LYS A 54 -0.91 18.28 16.14
N VAL A 55 -0.45 18.00 14.92
CA VAL A 55 -0.70 18.84 13.75
C VAL A 55 -1.80 18.20 12.91
N PRO A 56 -2.93 18.88 12.63
CA PRO A 56 -3.97 18.32 11.77
C PRO A 56 -3.41 17.89 10.41
N THR A 57 -3.77 16.70 9.94
CA THR A 57 -3.44 16.30 8.55
C THR A 57 -4.17 17.19 7.55
N ILE A 58 -3.69 17.22 6.30
CA ILE A 58 -4.40 17.95 5.25
C ILE A 58 -5.80 17.39 5.06
N LEU A 59 -5.95 16.07 5.15
CA LEU A 59 -7.23 15.40 5.02
C LEU A 59 -8.18 15.83 6.15
N SER A 60 -7.73 15.87 7.40
CA SER A 60 -8.58 16.34 8.50
C SER A 60 -8.96 17.81 8.36
N SER A 61 -8.08 18.64 7.78
CA SER A 61 -8.38 20.04 7.46
C SER A 61 -9.45 20.16 6.38
N ILE A 62 -9.39 19.33 5.33
CA ILE A 62 -10.41 19.24 4.27
C ILE A 62 -11.76 18.84 4.87
N VAL A 63 -11.79 17.77 5.68
CA VAL A 63 -13.02 17.28 6.32
C VAL A 63 -13.62 18.33 7.26
N SER A 64 -12.82 18.88 8.18
CA SER A 64 -13.31 19.83 9.18
C SER A 64 -13.79 21.17 8.61
N GLN A 65 -13.26 21.58 7.45
CA GLN A 65 -13.71 22.78 6.75
C GLN A 65 -15.00 22.54 5.93
N GLY A 66 -15.46 21.29 5.80
CA GLY A 66 -16.69 20.97 5.07
C GLY A 66 -16.62 21.34 3.59
N VAL A 67 -15.42 21.32 2.99
CA VAL A 67 -15.23 21.69 1.57
C VAL A 67 -15.58 20.55 0.60
N LEU A 68 -15.90 19.36 1.12
CA LEU A 68 -16.38 18.21 0.35
C LEU A 68 -17.83 17.91 0.70
N ASP A 69 -18.64 17.56 -0.30
CA ASP A 69 -20.02 17.10 -0.09
C ASP A 69 -20.09 15.72 0.58
N LYS A 70 -19.06 14.89 0.37
CA LYS A 70 -18.88 13.57 0.98
C LYS A 70 -17.49 13.45 1.55
N THR A 71 -17.35 12.78 2.68
CA THR A 71 -16.07 12.59 3.33
C THR A 71 -15.44 11.30 2.83
N ILE A 72 -15.09 11.26 1.54
CA ILE A 72 -14.49 10.08 0.91
C ILE A 72 -13.22 10.44 0.13
N MET A 73 -12.28 9.51 0.06
CA MET A 73 -11.12 9.59 -0.82
C MET A 73 -11.05 8.32 -1.67
N THR A 74 -10.94 8.45 -2.98
CA THR A 74 -10.78 7.30 -3.89
C THR A 74 -9.41 7.34 -4.55
N LEU A 75 -8.69 6.23 -4.50
CA LEU A 75 -7.43 6.02 -5.19
C LEU A 75 -7.64 5.14 -6.42
N ASP A 76 -7.09 5.59 -7.54
CA ASP A 76 -6.91 4.85 -8.78
C ASP A 76 -5.41 4.87 -9.09
N LEU A 77 -4.68 3.84 -8.65
CA LEU A 77 -3.24 3.80 -8.87
C LEU A 77 -2.93 3.24 -10.26
N PRO A 78 -1.89 3.77 -10.93
CA PRO A 78 -1.58 3.34 -12.29
C PRO A 78 -1.10 1.88 -12.27
N ARG A 79 -1.74 1.04 -13.09
CA ARG A 79 -1.37 -0.38 -13.23
C ARG A 79 -0.06 -0.60 -13.99
N ASN A 80 0.38 0.40 -14.75
CA ASN A 80 1.66 0.38 -15.46
C ASN A 80 2.20 1.81 -15.65
N THR A 81 3.44 1.91 -16.12
CA THR A 81 4.17 3.17 -16.30
C THR A 81 3.59 4.09 -17.39
N HIS A 82 2.67 3.60 -18.21
CA HIS A 82 2.05 4.37 -19.29
C HIS A 82 0.73 5.06 -18.87
N LYS A 83 0.23 4.77 -17.66
CA LYS A 83 -0.99 5.38 -17.13
C LYS A 83 -0.67 6.33 -15.99
N ILE A 84 -1.48 7.38 -15.86
CA ILE A 84 -1.44 8.33 -14.75
C ILE A 84 -2.52 7.90 -13.75
N GLY A 85 -2.15 7.76 -12.49
CA GLY A 85 -3.11 7.52 -11.42
C GLY A 85 -3.90 8.76 -11.04
N SER A 86 -4.98 8.57 -10.28
CA SER A 86 -5.84 9.66 -9.82
C SER A 86 -6.19 9.51 -8.35
N ILE A 87 -6.32 10.65 -7.67
CA ILE A 87 -6.88 10.76 -6.33
C ILE A 87 -8.13 11.61 -6.44
N TYR A 88 -9.27 11.05 -6.08
CA TYR A 88 -10.56 11.74 -6.06
C TYR A 88 -10.91 12.07 -4.61
N LEU A 89 -11.27 13.33 -4.36
CA LEU A 89 -11.69 13.79 -3.04
C LEU A 89 -13.17 14.15 -3.09
N GLY A 90 -13.97 13.53 -2.23
CA GLY A 90 -15.42 13.73 -2.12
C GLY A 90 -16.26 13.02 -3.17
N MET A 91 -15.66 12.21 -4.03
CA MET A 91 -16.39 11.49 -5.08
C MET A 91 -15.79 10.12 -5.41
N ILE A 92 -16.64 9.23 -5.91
CA ILE A 92 -16.27 8.02 -6.64
C ILE A 92 -16.54 8.34 -8.10
N PRO A 93 -15.58 8.15 -9.01
CA PRO A 93 -15.76 8.49 -10.41
C PRO A 93 -16.79 7.58 -11.11
N ASP A 94 -17.45 8.08 -12.16
CA ASP A 94 -18.65 7.44 -12.76
C ASP A 94 -18.33 6.13 -13.48
N GLU A 95 -17.08 5.97 -13.93
CA GLU A 95 -16.52 4.77 -14.53
C GLU A 95 -16.32 3.62 -13.53
N VAL A 96 -16.57 3.84 -12.24
CA VAL A 96 -16.52 2.77 -11.23
C VAL A 96 -17.85 2.05 -11.16
N SER A 97 -17.79 0.72 -11.18
CA SER A 97 -18.91 -0.15 -10.88
C SER A 97 -19.04 -0.34 -9.39
N LYS A 98 -20.28 -0.29 -8.90
CA LYS A 98 -20.64 -0.65 -7.51
C LYS A 98 -21.05 -2.12 -7.37
N SER A 99 -20.98 -2.89 -8.47
CA SER A 99 -21.17 -4.34 -8.44
C SER A 99 -19.96 -5.00 -7.79
N ASP A 100 -20.18 -6.06 -7.02
CA ASP A 100 -19.11 -6.85 -6.39
C ASP A 100 -18.16 -6.05 -5.48
N GLN A 101 -18.70 -5.00 -4.85
CA GLN A 101 -18.01 -4.21 -3.84
C GLN A 101 -17.62 -5.08 -2.63
N ILE A 102 -16.38 -4.95 -2.16
CA ILE A 102 -16.01 -5.42 -0.83
C ILE A 102 -16.05 -4.21 0.08
N ARG A 103 -16.68 -4.36 1.25
CA ARG A 103 -16.67 -3.35 2.31
C ARG A 103 -16.04 -3.94 3.55
N VAL A 104 -15.04 -3.26 4.07
CA VAL A 104 -14.30 -3.69 5.25
C VAL A 104 -14.29 -2.53 6.24
N PRO A 105 -14.94 -2.67 7.41
CA PRO A 105 -14.88 -1.65 8.45
C PRO A 105 -13.43 -1.34 8.81
N PHE A 106 -13.13 -0.07 9.06
CA PHE A 106 -11.83 0.27 9.60
C PHE A 106 -11.68 -0.33 11.00
N SER A 107 -10.51 -0.91 11.24
CA SER A 107 -10.10 -1.36 12.56
C SER A 107 -9.58 -0.18 13.37
N HIS A 108 -9.93 -0.16 14.65
CA HIS A 108 -9.38 0.79 15.60
C HIS A 108 -8.43 0.03 16.53
N SER A 109 -7.21 -0.22 16.05
CA SER A 109 -6.19 -0.88 16.86
C SER A 109 -5.86 -0.05 18.10
N THR A 110 -5.63 -0.73 19.22
CA THR A 110 -5.10 -0.11 20.44
C THR A 110 -3.57 -0.02 20.45
N SER A 111 -2.90 -0.52 19.41
CA SER A 111 -1.45 -0.40 19.26
C SER A 111 -1.09 1.04 18.89
N ASP A 112 -0.27 1.68 19.72
CA ASP A 112 0.16 3.08 19.54
C ASP A 112 0.81 3.32 18.17
N ALA A 113 1.46 2.30 17.59
CA ALA A 113 2.11 2.38 16.28
C ALA A 113 1.11 2.46 15.11
N LEU A 114 -0.12 1.95 15.27
CA LEU A 114 -1.07 1.73 14.18
C LEU A 114 -2.41 2.43 14.35
N VAL A 115 -2.70 2.96 15.55
CA VAL A 115 -3.98 3.58 15.93
C VAL A 115 -4.47 4.70 14.98
N ASN A 116 -3.55 5.31 14.22
CA ASN A 116 -3.87 6.41 13.30
C ASN A 116 -3.74 6.04 11.81
N THR A 117 -3.64 4.75 11.50
CA THR A 117 -3.47 4.29 10.12
C THR A 117 -4.78 3.87 9.49
N TRP A 118 -4.81 3.75 8.16
CA TRP A 118 -5.93 3.16 7.42
C TRP A 118 -5.90 1.65 7.55
N GLN A 119 -6.31 1.17 8.72
CA GLN A 119 -6.24 -0.23 9.08
C GLN A 119 -7.58 -0.92 8.87
N VAL A 120 -7.55 -2.14 8.34
CA VAL A 120 -8.70 -3.04 8.24
C VAL A 120 -8.32 -4.42 8.76
N ARG A 121 -9.31 -5.23 9.13
CA ARG A 121 -9.08 -6.65 9.45
C ARG A 121 -8.68 -7.41 8.19
N LEU A 122 -7.63 -8.22 8.30
CA LEU A 122 -7.24 -9.20 7.29
C LEU A 122 -7.66 -10.58 7.82
N ASP A 123 -8.56 -11.25 7.12
CA ASP A 123 -9.11 -12.53 7.59
C ASP A 123 -8.11 -13.67 7.41
N ASN A 124 -7.35 -13.63 6.32
CA ASN A 124 -6.35 -14.64 6.00
C ASN A 124 -5.29 -14.10 5.02
N LEU A 125 -4.11 -14.72 5.05
CA LEU A 125 -3.07 -14.58 4.05
C LEU A 125 -2.53 -15.97 3.69
N SER A 126 -2.56 -16.34 2.42
CA SER A 126 -2.12 -17.66 1.97
C SER A 126 -1.34 -17.61 0.66
N VAL A 127 -0.56 -18.65 0.39
CA VAL A 127 0.20 -18.82 -0.86
C VAL A 127 -0.42 -19.97 -1.65
N LYS A 128 -0.93 -19.69 -2.84
CA LYS A 128 -1.67 -20.66 -3.66
C LYS A 128 -0.78 -21.21 -4.77
N GLY A 129 -0.37 -22.48 -4.65
CA GLY A 129 0.31 -23.20 -5.73
C GLY A 129 1.47 -24.10 -5.31
N SER A 130 1.98 -24.00 -4.08
CA SER A 130 3.21 -24.69 -3.65
C SER A 130 2.98 -26.02 -2.91
N GLY A 131 1.73 -26.52 -2.80
CA GLY A 131 1.43 -27.69 -1.97
C GLY A 131 1.74 -27.51 -0.47
N THR A 132 2.20 -26.32 -0.08
CA THR A 132 2.56 -25.93 1.28
C THR A 132 1.34 -25.33 1.95
N THR A 133 1.18 -25.69 3.22
CA THR A 133 0.08 -25.35 4.12
C THR A 133 -0.25 -23.85 4.07
N SER A 134 -1.53 -23.51 3.87
CA SER A 134 -2.03 -22.17 4.18
C SER A 134 -1.66 -21.88 5.64
N THR A 135 -0.84 -20.86 5.87
CA THR A 135 -0.65 -20.41 7.25
C THR A 135 -1.85 -19.53 7.57
N GLU A 136 -2.91 -20.16 8.07
CA GLU A 136 -4.02 -19.42 8.64
C GLU A 136 -3.53 -18.74 9.92
N ILE A 137 -3.11 -17.49 9.80
CA ILE A 137 -2.87 -16.63 10.95
C ILE A 137 -4.14 -15.80 11.14
N SER A 138 -4.88 -16.12 12.20
CA SER A 138 -6.05 -15.36 12.61
C SER A 138 -5.65 -14.04 13.28
N ASP A 139 -6.55 -13.06 13.23
CA ASP A 139 -6.43 -11.74 13.87
C ASP A 139 -5.32 -10.85 13.32
N LEU A 140 -5.07 -10.94 12.01
CA LEU A 140 -4.22 -9.98 11.31
C LEU A 140 -4.97 -8.68 11.01
N TYR A 141 -4.20 -7.61 10.94
CA TYR A 141 -4.67 -6.33 10.44
C TYR A 141 -3.80 -5.86 9.30
N ALA A 142 -4.43 -5.37 8.24
CA ALA A 142 -3.75 -4.76 7.11
C ALA A 142 -3.82 -3.23 7.22
N THR A 143 -2.68 -2.57 7.16
CA THR A 143 -2.59 -1.13 6.95
C THR A 143 -2.25 -0.88 5.49
N LEU A 144 -3.06 -0.09 4.80
CA LEU A 144 -2.75 0.31 3.42
C LEU A 144 -1.73 1.43 3.42
N THR A 145 -0.66 1.28 2.63
CA THR A 145 0.47 2.20 2.58
C THR A 145 0.78 2.64 1.16
N ALA A 146 1.58 3.70 1.01
CA ALA A 146 2.12 4.12 -0.27
C ALA A 146 3.46 3.43 -0.61
N ASP A 147 3.86 2.45 0.20
CA ASP A 147 5.13 1.76 0.04
C ASP A 147 5.09 0.88 -1.21
N MET A 148 6.25 0.68 -1.83
CA MET A 148 6.37 -0.18 -3.02
C MET A 148 6.48 -1.68 -2.68
N TRP A 149 6.30 -2.04 -1.42
CA TRP A 149 6.40 -3.41 -0.92
C TRP A 149 5.34 -3.70 0.13
N THR A 150 5.08 -4.99 0.34
CA THR A 150 4.27 -5.48 1.44
C THR A 150 5.17 -5.95 2.57
N SER A 151 4.94 -5.44 3.78
CA SER A 151 5.64 -5.90 4.98
C SER A 151 4.78 -6.90 5.74
N LEU A 152 5.34 -8.08 6.03
CA LEU A 152 4.67 -9.20 6.67
C LEU A 152 5.28 -9.48 8.05
N PRO A 153 4.49 -9.87 9.07
CA PRO A 153 5.03 -10.35 10.33
C PRO A 153 6.06 -11.47 10.12
N LYS A 154 7.17 -11.45 10.87
CA LYS A 154 8.32 -12.37 10.72
C LYS A 154 7.95 -13.82 10.40
N GLN A 155 7.00 -14.40 11.13
CA GLN A 155 6.58 -15.78 10.92
C GLN A 155 5.99 -15.99 9.52
N ILE A 156 5.03 -15.14 9.13
CA ILE A 156 4.37 -15.19 7.82
C ILE A 156 5.36 -14.88 6.71
N TYR A 157 6.22 -13.87 6.92
CA TYR A 157 7.28 -13.51 5.98
C TYR A 157 8.15 -14.73 5.63
N ASN A 158 8.70 -15.41 6.64
CA ASN A 158 9.56 -16.58 6.42
C ASN A 158 8.83 -17.73 5.71
N GLN A 159 7.59 -18.02 6.11
CA GLN A 159 6.77 -19.06 5.48
C GLN A 159 6.42 -18.70 4.03
N THR A 160 6.16 -17.43 3.76
CA THR A 160 5.88 -16.92 2.41
C THR A 160 7.11 -17.05 1.54
N LEU A 161 8.29 -16.65 2.00
CA LEU A 161 9.53 -16.81 1.25
C LEU A 161 9.86 -18.29 0.97
N GLU A 162 9.67 -19.17 1.95
CA GLU A 162 9.87 -20.60 1.77
C GLU A 162 8.92 -21.16 0.70
N ALA A 163 7.64 -20.79 0.75
CA ALA A 163 6.64 -21.22 -0.25
C ALA A 163 6.94 -20.68 -1.65
N LEU A 164 7.55 -19.49 -1.74
CA LEU A 164 8.01 -18.89 -2.99
C LEU A 164 9.35 -19.46 -3.48
N GLY A 165 10.08 -20.23 -2.66
CA GLY A 165 11.46 -20.59 -2.95
C GLY A 165 12.41 -19.38 -3.03
N ALA A 166 11.98 -18.25 -2.46
CA ALA A 166 12.77 -17.04 -2.38
C ALA A 166 13.73 -17.11 -1.19
N THR A 167 14.91 -16.54 -1.35
CA THR A 167 15.90 -16.43 -0.28
C THR A 167 16.06 -14.97 0.09
N ASN A 168 16.50 -14.71 1.33
CA ASN A 168 17.04 -13.40 1.72
C ASN A 168 18.40 -13.17 1.02
N GLY A 169 18.41 -13.25 -0.31
CA GLY A 169 19.54 -12.93 -1.16
C GLY A 169 19.73 -11.42 -1.14
N LEU A 170 20.91 -11.00 -0.69
CA LEU A 170 21.27 -9.61 -0.41
C LEU A 170 21.46 -8.81 -1.70
N TYR A 171 20.41 -8.59 -2.50
CA TYR A 171 20.47 -7.48 -3.43
C TYR A 171 20.21 -6.20 -2.66
N ASN A 172 21.29 -5.48 -2.35
CA ASN A 172 21.25 -4.21 -1.64
C ASN A 172 20.78 -3.10 -2.58
N PHE A 173 19.51 -2.72 -2.47
CA PHE A 173 19.02 -1.42 -2.93
C PHE A 173 19.43 -0.34 -1.92
N GLY A 174 20.74 -0.13 -1.77
CA GLY A 174 21.28 0.67 -0.68
C GLY A 174 21.11 -0.03 0.67
N GLN A 175 20.18 0.43 1.50
CA GLN A 175 19.87 -0.17 2.81
C GLN A 175 18.76 -1.23 2.75
N PHE A 176 18.10 -1.40 1.61
CA PHE A 176 16.99 -2.35 1.46
C PHE A 176 17.49 -3.67 0.90
N VAL A 177 17.15 -4.74 1.60
CA VAL A 177 17.38 -6.11 1.16
C VAL A 177 16.04 -6.64 0.68
N LEU A 178 15.90 -6.79 -0.64
CA LEU A 178 14.76 -7.48 -1.21
C LEU A 178 15.10 -8.97 -1.37
N PRO A 179 14.19 -9.88 -1.02
CA PRO A 179 14.40 -11.29 -1.27
C PRO A 179 14.46 -11.56 -2.77
N THR A 180 15.30 -12.51 -3.16
CA THR A 180 15.52 -12.89 -4.56
C THR A 180 15.21 -14.35 -4.79
N TYR A 181 14.84 -14.70 -6.02
CA TYR A 181 14.57 -16.07 -6.44
C TYR A 181 15.20 -16.36 -7.82
N ASP A 182 15.21 -17.64 -8.20
CA ASP A 182 15.70 -18.07 -9.51
C ASP A 182 14.74 -17.56 -10.61
N CYS A 183 15.25 -16.72 -11.51
CA CYS A 183 14.47 -16.21 -12.64
C CYS A 183 13.94 -17.29 -13.60
N SER A 184 14.47 -18.52 -13.54
CA SER A 184 13.90 -19.65 -14.28
C SER A 184 12.46 -20.00 -13.84
N LEU A 185 12.06 -19.55 -12.65
CA LEU A 185 10.72 -19.72 -12.09
C LEU A 185 9.73 -18.62 -12.54
N TRP A 186 10.17 -17.63 -13.31
CA TRP A 186 9.28 -16.58 -13.80
C TRP A 186 8.13 -17.12 -14.65
N GLY A 187 6.90 -16.75 -14.31
CA GLY A 187 5.65 -17.26 -14.86
C GLY A 187 5.14 -18.53 -14.17
N ALA A 188 5.85 -19.04 -13.16
CA ALA A 188 5.49 -20.24 -12.41
C ALA A 188 5.41 -20.00 -10.89
N MET A 189 5.64 -18.76 -10.42
CA MET A 189 5.53 -18.45 -9.00
C MET A 189 4.06 -18.46 -8.55
N PRO A 190 3.76 -18.89 -7.31
CA PRO A 190 2.39 -19.00 -6.80
C PRO A 190 1.78 -17.62 -6.53
N ASP A 191 0.45 -17.55 -6.50
CA ASP A 191 -0.25 -16.31 -6.12
C ASP A 191 -0.23 -16.11 -4.60
N LEU A 192 -0.15 -14.85 -4.16
CA LEU A 192 -0.41 -14.46 -2.77
C LEU A 192 -1.88 -14.07 -2.64
N ILE A 193 -2.61 -14.70 -1.72
CA ILE A 193 -4.04 -14.49 -1.53
C ILE A 193 -4.28 -13.77 -0.22
N PHE A 194 -4.81 -12.55 -0.30
CA PHE A 194 -5.27 -11.74 0.83
C PHE A 194 -6.79 -11.85 0.93
N THR A 195 -7.31 -12.29 2.08
CA THR A 195 -8.75 -12.42 2.29
C THR A 195 -9.26 -11.27 3.14
N PHE A 196 -10.18 -10.48 2.59
CA PHE A 196 -10.84 -9.37 3.27
C PHE A 196 -12.35 -9.56 3.27
N ALA A 197 -12.97 -9.56 4.45
CA ALA A 197 -14.40 -9.80 4.62
C ALA A 197 -14.88 -11.06 3.87
N GLY A 198 -14.10 -12.15 3.99
CA GLY A 198 -14.35 -13.43 3.32
C GLY A 198 -14.17 -13.43 1.79
N THR A 199 -13.63 -12.35 1.21
CA THR A 199 -13.35 -12.26 -0.22
C THR A 199 -11.86 -12.30 -0.50
N ASP A 200 -11.46 -13.19 -1.39
CA ASP A 200 -10.06 -13.37 -1.78
C ASP A 200 -9.64 -12.34 -2.83
N ILE A 201 -8.45 -11.78 -2.63
CA ILE A 201 -7.74 -10.90 -3.55
C ILE A 201 -6.39 -11.54 -3.83
N ALA A 202 -6.17 -11.95 -5.07
CA ALA A 202 -4.91 -12.55 -5.50
C ALA A 202 -3.93 -11.48 -5.99
N LEU A 203 -2.68 -11.53 -5.53
CA LEU A 203 -1.53 -10.92 -6.19
C LEU A 203 -0.81 -12.01 -6.97
N THR A 204 -0.72 -11.83 -8.28
CA THR A 204 0.05 -12.71 -9.17
C THR A 204 1.53 -12.38 -9.04
N GLU A 205 2.39 -13.24 -9.57
CA GLU A 205 3.83 -12.98 -9.63
C GLU A 205 4.16 -11.57 -10.16
N GLU A 206 3.50 -11.14 -11.23
CA GLU A 206 3.72 -9.82 -11.84
C GLU A 206 3.33 -8.65 -10.93
N ASP A 207 2.44 -8.87 -9.96
CA ASP A 207 2.03 -7.83 -9.00
C ASP A 207 3.09 -7.65 -7.91
N TYR A 208 3.63 -8.74 -7.35
CA TYR A 208 4.49 -8.71 -6.16
C TYR A 208 5.98 -8.92 -6.44
N SER A 209 6.38 -9.11 -7.71
CA SER A 209 7.76 -9.36 -8.08
C SER A 209 8.24 -8.47 -9.22
N TRP A 210 9.54 -8.45 -9.41
CA TRP A 210 10.19 -7.74 -10.50
C TRP A 210 11.29 -8.59 -11.10
N ARG A 211 11.34 -8.63 -12.43
CA ARG A 211 12.43 -9.19 -13.20
C ARG A 211 13.08 -8.12 -14.04
N GLY A 212 14.39 -7.97 -13.90
CA GLY A 212 15.14 -7.10 -14.77
C GLY A 212 16.63 -7.15 -14.51
N SER A 213 17.36 -6.28 -15.18
CA SER A 213 18.79 -6.12 -14.96
C SER A 213 19.01 -4.86 -14.15
N PHE A 214 19.70 -4.98 -13.03
CA PHE A 214 20.11 -3.79 -12.30
C PHE A 214 21.31 -3.12 -12.98
N PRO A 215 21.51 -1.81 -12.77
CA PRO A 215 22.62 -1.05 -13.36
C PRO A 215 24.01 -1.64 -13.05
N SER A 216 24.13 -2.48 -12.01
CA SER A 216 25.38 -3.15 -11.62
C SER A 216 25.82 -4.30 -12.55
N GLY A 217 25.07 -4.60 -13.62
CA GLY A 217 25.49 -5.55 -14.66
C GLY A 217 25.40 -7.03 -14.27
N ALA A 218 24.69 -7.37 -13.19
CA ALA A 218 24.33 -8.76 -12.90
C ALA A 218 23.32 -9.27 -13.95
N GLU A 219 23.32 -10.59 -14.20
CA GLU A 219 22.28 -11.29 -14.95
C GLU A 219 20.86 -10.91 -14.46
N HIS A 220 19.84 -11.22 -15.27
CA HIS A 220 18.44 -11.00 -14.90
C HIS A 220 18.21 -11.40 -13.43
N THR A 221 17.88 -10.41 -12.61
CA THR A 221 17.60 -10.58 -11.18
C THR A 221 16.10 -10.58 -11.01
N CYS A 222 15.61 -11.56 -10.26
CA CYS A 222 14.21 -11.66 -9.89
C CYS A 222 14.08 -11.45 -8.38
N ALA A 223 13.30 -10.44 -8.01
CA ALA A 223 13.12 -10.01 -6.64
C ALA A 223 11.63 -9.96 -6.29
N VAL A 224 11.31 -10.20 -5.02
CA VAL A 224 9.95 -10.03 -4.50
C VAL A 224 9.87 -8.77 -3.65
N PHE A 225 8.79 -8.02 -3.80
CA PHE A 225 8.50 -6.81 -3.03
C PHE A 225 7.86 -7.15 -1.68
N LEU A 226 8.56 -8.00 -0.92
CA LEU A 226 8.19 -8.38 0.43
C LEU A 226 9.27 -7.97 1.42
N GLN A 227 8.86 -7.54 2.61
CA GLN A 227 9.76 -7.25 3.72
C GLN A 227 9.27 -7.86 5.03
N GLU A 228 10.20 -8.09 5.96
CA GLU A 228 9.85 -8.42 7.33
C GLU A 228 9.33 -7.15 8.04
N ASN A 229 8.15 -7.27 8.66
CA ASN A 229 7.67 -6.29 9.64
C ASN A 229 8.23 -6.66 11.03
N GLU A 230 9.16 -5.86 11.52
CA GLU A 230 9.80 -6.06 12.84
C GLU A 230 9.02 -5.41 14.00
N PHE A 231 8.00 -4.60 13.72
CA PHE A 231 7.35 -3.75 14.72
C PHE A 231 6.13 -4.38 15.40
N ASP A 232 5.37 -5.21 14.68
CA ASP A 232 4.14 -5.81 15.19
C ASP A 232 3.88 -7.18 14.54
N SER A 233 3.70 -8.20 15.37
CA SER A 233 3.51 -9.59 14.93
C SER A 233 2.14 -9.87 14.29
N LYS A 234 1.21 -8.91 14.35
CA LYS A 234 -0.13 -9.00 13.76
C LYS A 234 -0.39 -8.00 12.64
N ALA A 235 0.57 -7.11 12.36
CA ALA A 235 0.39 -6.06 11.38
C ALA A 235 1.01 -6.42 10.03
N VAL A 236 0.21 -6.30 9.00
CA VAL A 236 0.62 -6.37 7.60
C VAL A 236 0.55 -4.95 7.04
N SER A 237 1.65 -4.45 6.49
CA SER A 237 1.61 -3.23 5.67
C SER A 237 1.44 -3.65 4.23
N VAL A 238 0.33 -3.27 3.61
CA VAL A 238 0.03 -3.61 2.22
C VAL A 238 0.48 -2.45 1.34
N GLY A 239 1.40 -2.74 0.43
CA GLY A 239 1.98 -1.77 -0.50
C GLY A 239 1.09 -1.46 -1.70
N THR A 240 1.62 -0.66 -2.61
CA THR A 240 0.93 -0.19 -3.81
C THR A 240 0.58 -1.30 -4.80
N GLU A 241 1.26 -2.44 -4.76
CA GLU A 241 1.00 -3.61 -5.62
C GLU A 241 -0.44 -4.10 -5.52
N LEU A 242 -0.99 -4.17 -4.30
CA LEU A 242 -2.38 -4.56 -4.10
C LEU A 242 -3.34 -3.42 -4.43
N LEU A 243 -2.97 -2.18 -4.06
CA LEU A 243 -3.79 -0.99 -4.30
C LEU A 243 -3.98 -0.67 -5.79
N ARG A 244 -3.08 -1.13 -6.68
CA ARG A 244 -3.20 -0.95 -8.14
C ARG A 244 -4.26 -1.85 -8.78
N LYS A 245 -4.68 -2.94 -8.12
CA LYS A 245 -5.61 -3.90 -8.73
C LYS A 245 -7.04 -3.40 -8.82
N PHE A 246 -7.41 -2.39 -8.03
CA PHE A 246 -8.79 -1.93 -7.92
C PHE A 246 -8.87 -0.47 -7.47
N TYR A 247 -10.06 0.10 -7.58
CA TYR A 247 -10.33 1.38 -6.95
C TYR A 247 -10.47 1.18 -5.44
N VAL A 248 -9.71 1.97 -4.68
CA VAL A 248 -9.70 1.92 -3.23
C VAL A 248 -10.42 3.15 -2.70
N VAL A 249 -11.55 2.95 -2.02
CA VAL A 249 -12.32 4.05 -1.42
C VAL A 249 -12.15 4.04 0.09
N PHE A 250 -11.60 5.12 0.62
CA PHE A 250 -11.56 5.42 2.04
C PHE A 250 -12.81 6.22 2.38
N ASP A 251 -13.85 5.54 2.86
CA ASP A 251 -15.13 6.16 3.19
C ASP A 251 -15.16 6.53 4.68
N MET A 252 -14.88 7.80 4.97
CA MET A 252 -14.84 8.30 6.34
C MET A 252 -16.23 8.60 6.90
N ASP A 253 -17.25 8.75 6.04
CA ASP A 253 -18.64 8.92 6.47
C ASP A 253 -19.19 7.63 7.09
N ASN A 254 -18.76 6.47 6.57
CA ASN A 254 -19.20 5.14 6.99
C ASN A 254 -18.13 4.37 7.79
N ASP A 255 -16.96 4.96 8.01
CA ASP A 255 -15.82 4.34 8.70
C ASP A 255 -15.41 2.97 8.10
N GLU A 256 -15.33 2.91 6.76
CA GLU A 256 -15.00 1.69 6.03
C GLU A 256 -14.08 1.93 4.83
N LEU A 257 -13.33 0.88 4.50
CA LEU A 257 -12.63 0.75 3.22
C LEU A 257 -13.54 0.04 2.23
N ARG A 258 -13.60 0.52 0.99
CA ARG A 258 -14.26 -0.18 -0.11
C ARG A 258 -13.29 -0.54 -1.24
N ARG A 259 -13.43 -1.76 -1.73
CA ARG A 259 -12.90 -2.19 -3.03
C ARG A 259 -14.00 -2.01 -4.06
N GLU A 260 -13.71 -1.27 -5.12
CA GLU A 260 -14.61 -1.11 -6.26
C GLU A 260 -13.91 -1.50 -7.58
N HIS A 261 -14.67 -1.93 -8.57
CA HIS A 261 -14.16 -2.35 -9.89
C HIS A 261 -14.42 -1.29 -10.95
N ALA A 262 -13.62 -1.30 -12.03
CA ALA A 262 -13.96 -0.50 -13.21
C ALA A 262 -15.25 -1.04 -13.85
N ARG A 263 -16.16 -0.16 -14.28
CA ARG A 263 -17.37 -0.52 -15.02
C ARG A 263 -17.07 -1.08 -16.40
N TYR A 264 -15.92 -0.69 -16.96
CA TYR A 264 -15.42 -1.18 -18.24
C TYR A 264 -14.05 -1.81 -17.98
N GLU A 265 -14.01 -3.11 -17.69
CA GLU A 265 -12.76 -3.87 -17.77
C GLU A 265 -12.40 -3.98 -19.25
N ASP A 266 -11.43 -3.19 -19.69
CA ASP A 266 -10.69 -3.52 -20.89
C ASP A 266 -9.76 -4.68 -20.52
N ASP A 267 -10.32 -5.89 -20.61
CA ASP A 267 -9.68 -7.18 -20.33
C ASP A 267 -8.63 -7.55 -21.40
N SER A 268 -8.35 -6.62 -22.32
CA SER A 268 -7.17 -6.64 -23.16
C SER A 268 -6.20 -5.61 -22.62
N ARG A 269 -4.96 -6.01 -22.28
CA ARG A 269 -3.71 -5.35 -22.70
C ARG A 269 -2.58 -5.58 -21.69
N GLU A 270 -1.66 -6.44 -22.13
CA GLU A 270 -0.23 -6.56 -21.79
C GLU A 270 0.24 -5.84 -20.52
N VAL A 271 0.45 -6.64 -19.48
CA VAL A 271 1.43 -6.37 -18.42
C VAL A 271 2.82 -6.62 -19.05
N CYS A 272 3.73 -5.66 -18.89
CA CYS A 272 5.09 -5.72 -19.45
C CYS A 272 6.01 -6.66 -18.67
#